data_AF-A0A926FJE5-F1
#
_entry.id   AF-A0A926FJE5-F1
#
_cell.length_a   1.000
_cell.length_b   1.000
_cell.length_c   1.000
_cell.angle_alpha   90.00
_cell.angle_beta   90.00
_cell.angle_gamma   90.00
#
_symmetry.space_group_name_H-M   'P 1'
#
loop_
_entity.id
_entity.type
_entity.pdbx_description
1 polymer ?
#
loop_
_entity_poly.entity_id
_entity_poly.type
_entity_poly.pdbx_seq_one_letter_code
_entity_poly.pdbx_strand_id
1 'polypeptide(L)'
;HGGAYFTHQRSESSRIDSSMAEAFRVAQEAEIRTQIWHLKTAYKPSWGRMPEILKQIEQARARGIDVSANQYPYNRASNNLDACLPPWVREGGREPLLKRLADRETRERVKADLAQASAEWENQYLGAGGAEGVMVASVLADALKPYEGKTIAAIATAEGKDPRDALIDIVLADRANTSCILSIMDEGDVRAALAHPLVAFCTDSPAKATDGILSREGSHPRGWGSAPRILGHYVRDEKVLRLEEAIRKMTSFPAASAGLEARGLLKAGFFADITVFDPATVRDVATFESPNRYSEGIRWVAVNGVLVLDGGQLTAKRPGRALRGPGYARRASLGPPSSAFALARLLQ
;
A
#
# COMPACT_ATOMS: atom_id res chain seq x y z
N HIS A 1 -6.37 -14.75 20.80
CA HIS A 1 -4.97 -14.25 20.78
C HIS A 1 -4.85 -12.72 20.78
N GLY A 2 -5.93 -11.92 20.73
CA GLY A 2 -5.80 -10.45 20.78
C GLY A 2 -5.05 -9.83 19.60
N GLY A 3 -5.02 -10.53 18.46
CA GLY A 3 -4.51 -9.99 17.20
C GLY A 3 -5.53 -9.11 16.50
N ALA A 4 -5.18 -8.60 15.32
CA ALA A 4 -6.05 -7.77 14.49
C ALA A 4 -6.08 -8.31 13.05
N TYR A 5 -7.21 -8.11 12.38
CA TYR A 5 -7.43 -8.47 10.99
C TYR A 5 -7.18 -7.26 10.10
N PHE A 6 -6.17 -7.34 9.25
CA PHE A 6 -5.87 -6.32 8.25
C PHE A 6 -6.23 -6.89 6.89
N THR A 7 -6.98 -6.13 6.08
CA THR A 7 -7.48 -6.64 4.81
C THR A 7 -7.29 -5.64 3.68
N HIS A 8 -6.65 -6.11 2.61
CA HIS A 8 -6.91 -5.56 1.28
C HIS A 8 -8.23 -6.19 0.85
N GLN A 9 -9.29 -5.39 0.91
CA GLN A 9 -10.64 -5.84 0.67
C GLN A 9 -10.84 -6.32 -0.78
N ARG A 10 -11.87 -7.14 -1.02
CA ARG A 10 -12.05 -7.87 -2.28
C ARG A 10 -12.25 -6.97 -3.50
N SER A 11 -12.86 -5.80 -3.32
CA SER A 11 -13.03 -4.80 -4.35
C SER A 11 -12.94 -3.41 -3.75
N GLU A 12 -12.30 -2.51 -4.46
CA GLU A 12 -12.19 -1.10 -4.10
C GLU A 12 -12.94 -0.21 -5.10
N SER A 13 -13.68 -0.82 -6.03
CA SER A 13 -14.34 -0.14 -7.14
C SER A 13 -15.85 -0.40 -7.14
N SER A 14 -16.40 -0.95 -8.23
CA SER A 14 -17.83 -1.18 -8.45
C SER A 14 -18.48 -2.10 -7.42
N ARG A 15 -17.70 -2.95 -6.74
CA ARG A 15 -18.19 -3.86 -5.68
C ARG A 15 -17.69 -3.49 -4.29
N ILE A 16 -17.29 -2.23 -4.07
CA ILE A 16 -16.78 -1.78 -2.77
C ILE A 16 -17.80 -2.01 -1.65
N ASP A 17 -19.10 -1.80 -1.88
CA ASP A 17 -20.12 -1.96 -0.84
C ASP A 17 -20.23 -3.41 -0.32
N SER A 18 -20.23 -4.39 -1.23
CA SER A 18 -20.27 -5.80 -0.84
C SER A 18 -18.94 -6.27 -0.23
N SER A 19 -17.82 -5.70 -0.69
CA SER A 19 -16.49 -5.91 -0.12
C SER A 19 -16.38 -5.37 1.32
N MET A 20 -16.92 -4.18 1.59
CA MET A 20 -17.00 -3.59 2.93
C MET A 20 -17.91 -4.43 3.83
N ALA A 21 -19.07 -4.86 3.33
CA ALA A 21 -19.98 -5.76 4.05
C ALA A 21 -19.31 -7.09 4.42
N GLU A 22 -18.49 -7.67 3.53
CA GLU A 22 -17.68 -8.85 3.82
C GLU A 22 -16.70 -8.58 4.97
N ALA A 23 -15.94 -7.48 4.92
CA ALA A 23 -14.99 -7.12 5.97
C ALA A 23 -15.69 -6.89 7.33
N PHE A 24 -16.84 -6.22 7.35
CA PHE A 24 -17.62 -6.00 8.57
C PHE A 24 -18.18 -7.29 9.15
N ARG A 25 -18.65 -8.20 8.29
CA ARG A 25 -19.13 -9.51 8.70
C ARG A 25 -18.02 -10.32 9.35
N VAL A 26 -16.83 -10.37 8.74
CA VAL A 26 -15.66 -11.03 9.34
C VAL A 26 -15.30 -10.41 10.69
N ALA A 27 -15.26 -9.07 10.77
CA ALA A 27 -14.97 -8.36 12.01
C ALA A 27 -15.97 -8.71 13.14
N GLN A 28 -17.25 -8.80 12.80
CA GLN A 28 -18.33 -9.10 13.73
C GLN A 28 -18.34 -10.56 14.16
N GLU A 29 -18.33 -11.50 13.22
CA GLU A 29 -18.39 -12.95 13.49
C GLU A 29 -17.15 -13.44 14.26
N ALA A 30 -15.98 -12.86 14.00
CA ALA A 30 -14.73 -13.22 14.68
C ALA A 30 -14.41 -12.35 15.91
N GLU A 31 -15.27 -11.36 16.23
CA GLU A 31 -15.06 -10.39 17.31
C GLU A 31 -13.64 -9.78 17.30
N ILE A 32 -13.17 -9.41 16.11
CA ILE A 32 -11.78 -9.01 15.88
C ILE A 32 -11.69 -7.58 15.37
N ARG A 33 -10.75 -6.83 15.97
CA ARG A 33 -10.37 -5.52 15.45
C ARG A 33 -9.96 -5.65 13.99
N THR A 34 -10.59 -4.84 13.15
CA THR A 34 -10.38 -4.87 11.72
C THR A 34 -9.85 -3.54 11.22
N GLN A 35 -8.87 -3.61 10.33
CA GLN A 35 -8.38 -2.46 9.60
C GLN A 35 -8.45 -2.71 8.10
N ILE A 36 -9.20 -1.85 7.43
CA ILE A 36 -9.29 -1.82 5.98
C ILE A 36 -8.02 -1.14 5.47
N TRP A 37 -7.17 -1.94 4.84
CA TRP A 37 -5.89 -1.49 4.32
C TRP A 37 -6.12 -0.57 3.12
N HIS A 38 -5.31 0.47 3.01
CA HIS A 38 -5.18 1.43 1.90
C HIS A 38 -6.49 1.89 1.22
N LEU A 39 -7.52 2.17 2.03
CA LEU A 39 -8.87 2.54 1.62
C LEU A 39 -8.90 3.53 0.45
N LYS A 40 -9.61 3.16 -0.61
CA LYS A 40 -9.82 3.98 -1.80
C LYS A 40 -11.13 3.63 -2.50
N THR A 41 -11.57 4.54 -3.35
CA THR A 41 -12.64 4.39 -4.33
C THR A 41 -12.00 4.40 -5.73
N ALA A 42 -11.69 3.21 -6.23
CA ALA A 42 -10.91 3.02 -7.45
C ALA A 42 -11.75 3.17 -8.72
N TYR A 43 -11.12 3.79 -9.72
CA TYR A 43 -11.60 4.07 -11.08
C TYR A 43 -12.72 5.12 -11.15
N LYS A 44 -12.78 5.83 -12.28
CA LYS A 44 -13.68 6.96 -12.53
C LYS A 44 -15.15 6.73 -12.10
N PRO A 45 -15.78 5.56 -12.35
CA PRO A 45 -17.16 5.35 -11.95
C PRO A 45 -17.41 5.36 -10.43
N SER A 46 -16.37 5.19 -9.60
CA SER A 46 -16.46 5.21 -8.13
C SER A 46 -15.94 6.50 -7.50
N TRP A 47 -15.38 7.43 -8.28
CA TRP A 47 -14.89 8.70 -7.76
C TRP A 47 -16.01 9.55 -7.14
N GLY A 48 -15.70 10.24 -6.04
CA GLY A 48 -16.64 11.03 -5.25
C GLY A 48 -17.44 10.21 -4.24
N ARG A 49 -17.28 8.88 -4.21
CA ARG A 49 -18.00 8.01 -3.26
C ARG A 49 -17.35 7.95 -1.88
N MET A 50 -16.14 8.48 -1.67
CA MET A 50 -15.46 8.32 -0.39
C MET A 50 -16.30 8.79 0.83
N PRO A 51 -17.03 9.92 0.79
CA PRO A 51 -17.91 10.31 1.89
C PRO A 51 -18.97 9.25 2.26
N GLU A 52 -19.52 8.56 1.26
CA GLU A 52 -20.46 7.46 1.46
C GLU A 52 -19.78 6.26 2.14
N ILE A 53 -18.58 5.89 1.66
CA ILE A 53 -17.81 4.77 2.21
C ILE A 53 -17.40 5.03 3.66
N LEU A 54 -16.98 6.25 3.98
CA LEU A 54 -16.64 6.65 5.35
C LEU A 54 -17.86 6.55 6.28
N LYS A 55 -19.04 6.98 5.81
CA LYS A 55 -20.30 6.84 6.56
C LYS A 55 -20.64 5.38 6.86
N GLN A 56 -20.32 4.44 5.96
CA GLN A 56 -20.50 3.00 6.23
C GLN A 56 -19.60 2.52 7.37
N ILE A 57 -18.35 2.99 7.44
CA ILE A 57 -17.42 2.68 8.55
C ILE A 57 -17.96 3.26 9.87
N GLU A 58 -18.46 4.50 9.86
CA GLU A 58 -19.08 5.12 11.04
C GLU A 58 -20.29 4.32 11.53
N GLN A 59 -21.16 3.90 10.61
CA GLN A 59 -22.34 3.09 10.92
C GLN A 59 -21.95 1.71 11.49
N ALA A 60 -20.91 1.07 10.94
CA ALA A 60 -20.39 -0.18 11.49
C ALA A 60 -19.88 0.01 12.92
N ARG A 61 -19.14 1.11 13.18
CA ARG A 61 -18.66 1.47 14.51
C ARG A 61 -19.81 1.76 15.49
N ALA A 62 -20.84 2.45 15.05
CA ALA A 62 -22.03 2.73 15.87
C ALA A 62 -22.78 1.45 16.28
N ARG A 63 -22.66 0.36 15.49
CA ARG A 63 -23.19 -0.97 15.82
C ARG A 63 -22.25 -1.82 16.69
N GLY A 64 -21.13 -1.28 17.13
CA GLY A 64 -20.16 -1.99 17.98
C GLY A 64 -19.10 -2.79 17.23
N ILE A 65 -19.00 -2.68 15.90
CA ILE A 65 -17.95 -3.35 15.12
C ILE A 65 -16.65 -2.56 15.25
N ASP A 66 -15.58 -3.16 15.79
CA ASP A 66 -14.26 -2.51 15.93
C ASP A 66 -13.53 -2.44 14.58
N VAL A 67 -13.96 -1.54 13.69
CA VAL A 67 -13.39 -1.35 12.36
C VAL A 67 -12.84 0.06 12.14
N SER A 68 -11.69 0.14 11.48
CA SER A 68 -11.05 1.38 11.03
C SER A 68 -10.43 1.18 9.66
N ALA A 69 -9.83 2.22 9.09
CA ALA A 69 -9.13 2.15 7.81
C ALA A 69 -7.76 2.82 7.88
N ASN A 70 -6.94 2.65 6.85
CA ASN A 70 -5.77 3.49 6.62
C ASN A 70 -5.68 3.94 5.15
N GLN A 71 -4.94 5.01 4.88
CA GLN A 71 -4.71 5.51 3.52
C GLN A 71 -3.33 6.18 3.37
N TYR A 72 -2.77 6.12 2.16
CA TYR A 72 -1.61 6.92 1.73
C TYR A 72 -2.03 8.21 1.01
N PRO A 73 -1.21 9.28 1.05
CA PRO A 73 -1.61 10.62 0.62
C PRO A 73 -1.39 10.89 -0.89
N TYR A 74 -1.78 9.96 -1.74
CA TYR A 74 -1.60 10.04 -3.20
C TYR A 74 -2.81 9.49 -3.95
N ASN A 75 -3.13 10.08 -5.09
CA ASN A 75 -4.21 9.64 -5.99
C ASN A 75 -3.77 8.60 -7.04
N ARG A 76 -2.54 8.08 -6.93
CA ARG A 76 -2.07 6.96 -7.74
C ARG A 76 -1.77 5.77 -6.85
N ALA A 77 -2.10 4.58 -7.33
CA ALA A 77 -1.79 3.32 -6.67
C ALA A 77 -0.51 2.72 -7.27
N SER A 78 -0.03 1.61 -6.69
CA SER A 78 1.04 0.81 -7.27
C SER A 78 0.72 -0.68 -7.16
N ASN A 79 1.13 -1.44 -8.17
CA ASN A 79 0.98 -2.88 -8.25
C ASN A 79 2.05 -3.45 -9.21
N ASN A 80 2.06 -4.76 -9.43
CA ASN A 80 2.80 -5.34 -10.55
C ASN A 80 2.07 -5.08 -11.88
N LEU A 81 2.82 -4.88 -12.96
CA LEU A 81 2.27 -4.59 -14.29
C LEU A 81 1.40 -5.72 -14.82
N ASP A 82 1.73 -6.98 -14.48
CA ASP A 82 0.94 -8.15 -14.86
C ASP A 82 -0.47 -8.15 -14.22
N ALA A 83 -0.70 -7.38 -13.15
CA ALA A 83 -2.03 -7.21 -12.56
C ALA A 83 -3.01 -6.44 -13.46
N CYS A 84 -2.51 -5.77 -14.50
CA CYS A 84 -3.35 -5.21 -15.56
C CYS A 84 -3.94 -6.29 -16.47
N LEU A 85 -3.35 -7.49 -16.53
CA LEU A 85 -3.78 -8.57 -17.40
C LEU A 85 -5.00 -9.30 -16.83
N PRO A 86 -5.86 -9.88 -17.69
CA PRO A 86 -6.99 -10.69 -17.25
C PRO A 86 -6.56 -11.84 -16.31
N PRO A 87 -7.31 -12.17 -15.25
CA PRO A 87 -6.92 -13.19 -14.28
C PRO A 87 -6.62 -14.57 -14.88
N TRP A 88 -7.35 -14.98 -15.92
CA TRP A 88 -7.14 -16.26 -16.60
C TRP A 88 -5.74 -16.40 -17.22
N VAL A 89 -5.12 -15.27 -17.60
CA VAL A 89 -3.74 -15.25 -18.13
C VAL A 89 -2.74 -15.56 -17.01
N ARG A 90 -3.04 -15.12 -15.79
CA ARG A 90 -2.16 -15.20 -14.61
C ARG A 90 -2.32 -16.50 -13.82
N GLU A 91 -3.34 -17.28 -14.14
CA GLU A 91 -3.62 -18.56 -13.48
C GLU A 91 -2.45 -19.54 -13.60
N GLY A 92 -2.08 -20.21 -12.51
CA GLY A 92 -0.95 -21.14 -12.49
C GLY A 92 0.41 -20.49 -12.29
N GLY A 93 0.47 -19.16 -12.11
CA GLY A 93 1.69 -18.43 -11.76
C GLY A 93 2.52 -18.00 -12.96
N ARG A 94 3.79 -17.63 -12.70
CA ARG A 94 4.65 -16.91 -13.65
C ARG A 94 4.91 -17.67 -14.96
N GLU A 95 5.36 -18.92 -14.90
CA GLU A 95 5.76 -19.62 -16.13
C GLU A 95 4.56 -19.90 -17.06
N PRO A 96 3.39 -20.35 -16.57
CA PRO A 96 2.18 -20.42 -17.40
C PRO A 96 1.76 -19.07 -17.99
N LEU A 97 1.84 -17.98 -17.22
CA LEU A 97 1.57 -16.62 -17.70
C LEU A 97 2.47 -16.26 -18.89
N LEU A 98 3.79 -16.44 -18.76
CA LEU A 98 4.74 -16.09 -19.80
C LEU A 98 4.51 -16.93 -21.06
N LYS A 99 4.20 -18.23 -20.89
CA LYS A 99 3.87 -19.12 -22.00
C LYS A 99 2.61 -18.68 -22.75
N ARG A 100 1.55 -18.28 -22.03
CA ARG A 100 0.32 -17.77 -22.63
C ARG A 100 0.59 -16.47 -23.40
N LEU A 101 1.30 -15.52 -22.80
CA LEU A 101 1.58 -14.22 -23.43
C LEU A 101 2.47 -14.32 -24.68
N ALA A 102 3.30 -15.37 -24.78
CA ALA A 102 4.11 -15.64 -25.97
C ALA A 102 3.29 -16.22 -27.14
N ASP A 103 2.10 -16.75 -26.89
CA ASP A 103 1.20 -17.26 -27.92
C ASP A 103 0.40 -16.14 -28.59
N ARG A 104 0.39 -16.12 -29.93
CA ARG A 104 -0.18 -15.02 -30.72
C ARG A 104 -1.70 -14.93 -30.57
N GLU A 105 -2.40 -16.06 -30.59
CA GLU A 105 -3.86 -16.07 -30.47
C GLU A 105 -4.29 -15.61 -29.07
N THR A 106 -3.61 -16.11 -28.04
CA THR A 106 -3.77 -15.66 -26.66
C THR A 106 -3.52 -14.17 -26.55
N ARG A 107 -2.46 -13.63 -27.16
CA ARG A 107 -2.14 -12.20 -27.12
C ARG A 107 -3.27 -11.34 -27.67
N GLU A 108 -3.85 -11.72 -28.81
CA GLU A 108 -4.98 -10.97 -29.39
C GLU A 108 -6.23 -11.03 -28.51
N ARG A 109 -6.52 -12.18 -27.89
CA ARG A 109 -7.60 -12.28 -26.89
C ARG A 109 -7.35 -11.37 -25.69
N VAL A 110 -6.12 -11.36 -25.16
CA VAL A 110 -5.75 -10.47 -24.04
C VAL A 110 -5.95 -9.01 -24.43
N LYS A 111 -5.55 -8.61 -25.63
CA LYS A 111 -5.74 -7.23 -26.12
C LYS A 111 -7.21 -6.83 -26.25
N ALA A 112 -8.06 -7.77 -26.63
CA ALA A 112 -9.51 -7.57 -26.67
C ALA A 112 -10.08 -7.40 -25.26
N ASP A 113 -9.70 -8.28 -24.33
CA ASP A 113 -10.13 -8.22 -22.92
C ASP A 113 -9.70 -6.90 -22.25
N LEU A 114 -8.46 -6.43 -22.51
CA LEU A 114 -7.94 -5.17 -21.97
C LEU A 114 -8.71 -3.94 -22.48
N ALA A 115 -9.35 -4.02 -23.64
CA ALA A 115 -10.13 -2.94 -24.23
C ALA A 115 -11.57 -2.88 -23.72
N GLN A 116 -12.02 -3.87 -22.93
CA GLN A 116 -13.41 -3.98 -22.49
C GLN A 116 -13.51 -3.93 -20.97
N ALA A 117 -14.58 -3.31 -20.48
CA ALA A 117 -14.94 -3.42 -19.08
C ALA A 117 -15.41 -4.85 -18.78
N SER A 118 -15.13 -5.35 -17.58
CA SER A 118 -15.60 -6.65 -17.11
C SER A 118 -16.42 -6.48 -15.84
N ALA A 119 -17.49 -7.26 -15.74
CA ALA A 119 -18.23 -7.43 -14.49
C ALA A 119 -17.59 -8.50 -13.58
N GLU A 120 -16.71 -9.33 -14.11
CA GLU A 120 -16.11 -10.46 -13.37
C GLU A 120 -14.85 -10.02 -12.62
N TRP A 121 -13.99 -9.23 -13.28
CA TRP A 121 -12.70 -8.78 -12.74
C TRP A 121 -12.49 -7.27 -12.94
N GLU A 122 -11.63 -6.68 -12.13
CA GLU A 122 -11.30 -5.27 -12.22
C GLU A 122 -10.18 -5.02 -13.24
N ASN A 123 -10.54 -4.49 -14.40
CA ASN A 123 -9.60 -4.14 -15.46
C ASN A 123 -8.78 -2.88 -15.07
N GLN A 124 -7.63 -3.08 -14.43
CA GLN A 124 -6.74 -2.00 -13.97
C GLN A 124 -6.19 -1.15 -15.13
N TYR A 125 -5.93 -1.76 -16.30
CA TYR A 125 -5.47 -1.02 -17.48
C TYR A 125 -6.54 -0.01 -17.92
N LEU A 126 -7.78 -0.47 -18.13
CA LEU A 126 -8.88 0.41 -18.53
C LEU A 126 -9.26 1.39 -17.42
N GLY A 127 -9.27 0.91 -16.17
CA GLY A 127 -9.62 1.69 -14.98
C GLY A 127 -8.65 2.85 -14.69
N ALA A 128 -7.38 2.71 -15.09
CA ALA A 128 -6.40 3.80 -15.04
C ALA A 128 -6.58 4.84 -16.16
N GLY A 129 -7.47 4.61 -17.12
CA GLY A 129 -7.60 5.43 -18.33
C GLY A 129 -6.80 4.91 -19.51
N GLY A 130 -6.50 3.61 -19.55
CA GLY A 130 -5.69 2.97 -20.59
C GLY A 130 -4.20 3.21 -20.38
N ALA A 131 -3.44 3.13 -21.48
CA ALA A 131 -1.98 3.19 -21.46
C ALA A 131 -1.39 4.50 -20.88
N GLU A 132 -2.13 5.61 -20.92
CA GLU A 132 -1.73 6.88 -20.31
C GLU A 132 -1.74 6.81 -18.77
N GLY A 133 -2.63 5.99 -18.21
CA GLY A 133 -2.81 5.83 -16.78
C GLY A 133 -1.82 4.89 -16.11
N VAL A 134 -1.08 4.11 -16.90
CA VAL A 134 -0.17 3.05 -16.44
C VAL A 134 1.27 3.50 -16.68
N MET A 135 2.00 3.76 -15.60
CA MET A 135 3.40 4.17 -15.64
C MET A 135 4.31 3.04 -15.13
N VAL A 136 5.38 2.73 -15.85
CA VAL A 136 6.39 1.77 -15.40
C VAL A 136 7.17 2.39 -14.24
N ALA A 137 7.17 1.74 -13.08
CA ALA A 137 7.77 2.26 -11.85
C ALA A 137 9.15 1.69 -11.58
N SER A 138 9.32 0.38 -11.76
CA SER A 138 10.61 -0.31 -11.64
C SER A 138 10.60 -1.60 -12.45
N VAL A 139 11.74 -1.92 -13.03
CA VAL A 139 12.02 -3.19 -13.74
C VAL A 139 13.26 -3.87 -13.17
N LEU A 140 13.43 -5.18 -13.42
CA LEU A 140 14.65 -5.90 -13.09
C LEU A 140 15.61 -6.04 -14.28
N ALA A 141 15.08 -6.19 -15.50
CA ALA A 141 15.90 -6.31 -16.70
C ALA A 141 16.56 -4.98 -17.07
N ASP A 142 17.89 -4.96 -17.17
CA ASP A 142 18.67 -3.76 -17.49
C ASP A 142 18.24 -3.10 -18.81
N ALA A 143 17.88 -3.91 -19.81
CA ALA A 143 17.40 -3.43 -21.11
C ALA A 143 16.12 -2.58 -21.02
N LEU A 144 15.31 -2.76 -19.96
CA LEU A 144 14.05 -2.06 -19.76
C LEU A 144 14.20 -0.82 -18.87
N LYS A 145 15.37 -0.58 -18.26
CA LYS A 145 15.60 0.58 -17.37
C LYS A 145 15.22 1.94 -18.01
N PRO A 146 15.43 2.17 -19.31
CA PRO A 146 14.96 3.40 -19.97
C PRO A 146 13.43 3.60 -19.99
N TYR A 147 12.64 2.61 -19.58
CA TYR A 147 11.18 2.68 -19.49
C TYR A 147 10.68 3.13 -18.11
N GLU A 148 11.52 3.08 -17.07
CA GLU A 148 11.15 3.57 -15.74
C GLU A 148 10.75 5.07 -15.80
N GLY A 149 9.64 5.42 -15.16
CA GLY A 149 9.06 6.77 -15.18
C GLY A 149 8.26 7.12 -16.43
N LYS A 150 8.12 6.20 -17.42
CA LYS A 150 7.31 6.43 -18.63
C LYS A 150 5.97 5.72 -18.57
N THR A 151 4.95 6.33 -19.17
CA THR A 151 3.65 5.66 -19.38
C THR A 151 3.78 4.60 -20.47
N ILE A 152 2.92 3.58 -20.42
CA ILE A 152 2.83 2.58 -21.48
C ILE A 152 2.54 3.26 -22.83
N ALA A 153 1.75 4.34 -22.83
CA ALA A 153 1.47 5.12 -24.05
C ALA A 153 2.72 5.78 -24.64
N ALA A 154 3.55 6.40 -23.79
CA ALA A 154 4.81 7.00 -24.22
C ALA A 154 5.79 5.97 -24.78
N ILE A 155 5.88 4.79 -24.14
CA ILE A 155 6.74 3.68 -24.60
C ILE A 155 6.23 3.16 -25.95
N ALA A 156 4.93 2.89 -26.07
CA ALA A 156 4.32 2.39 -27.29
C ALA A 156 4.48 3.35 -28.48
N THR A 157 4.35 4.66 -28.22
CA THR A 157 4.58 5.71 -29.22
C THR A 157 6.04 5.71 -29.68
N ALA A 158 7.00 5.64 -28.74
CA ALA A 158 8.43 5.61 -29.06
C ALA A 158 8.84 4.36 -29.85
N GLU A 159 8.18 3.23 -29.62
CA GLU A 159 8.43 1.97 -30.32
C GLU A 159 7.56 1.75 -31.57
N GLY A 160 6.59 2.64 -31.84
CA GLY A 160 5.68 2.52 -32.99
C GLY A 160 4.76 1.30 -32.96
N LYS A 161 4.27 0.89 -31.79
CA LYS A 161 3.43 -0.31 -31.62
C LYS A 161 2.13 -0.04 -30.84
N ASP A 162 1.21 -1.02 -30.84
CA ASP A 162 0.00 -0.96 -29.99
C ASP A 162 0.40 -0.89 -28.50
N PRO A 163 -0.24 -0.04 -27.68
CA PRO A 163 0.11 0.06 -26.27
C PRO A 163 -0.08 -1.21 -25.45
N ARG A 164 -1.04 -2.07 -25.81
CA ARG A 164 -1.23 -3.37 -25.15
C ARG A 164 -0.12 -4.34 -25.57
N ASP A 165 0.39 -4.22 -26.79
CA ASP A 165 1.58 -4.98 -27.20
C ASP A 165 2.82 -4.53 -26.42
N ALA A 166 3.05 -3.23 -26.26
CA ALA A 166 4.13 -2.70 -25.41
C ALA A 166 4.04 -3.21 -23.96
N LEU A 167 2.85 -3.18 -23.36
CA LEU A 167 2.62 -3.73 -22.02
C LEU A 167 3.00 -5.22 -21.94
N ILE A 168 2.53 -6.03 -22.89
CA ILE A 168 2.80 -7.48 -22.92
C ILE A 168 4.29 -7.76 -23.14
N ASP A 169 4.96 -7.00 -24.03
CA ASP A 169 6.40 -7.14 -24.29
C ASP A 169 7.21 -6.87 -23.03
N ILE A 170 6.87 -5.82 -22.27
CA ILE A 170 7.53 -5.49 -21.00
C ILE A 170 7.33 -6.62 -19.98
N VAL A 171 6.10 -7.12 -19.82
CA VAL A 171 5.82 -8.24 -18.91
C VAL A 171 6.62 -9.48 -19.29
N LEU A 172 6.74 -9.80 -20.59
CA LEU A 172 7.54 -10.93 -21.07
C LEU A 172 9.04 -10.73 -20.80
N ALA A 173 9.57 -9.57 -21.21
CA ALA A 173 11.00 -9.25 -21.12
C ALA A 173 11.49 -9.17 -19.67
N ASP A 174 10.67 -8.64 -18.76
CA ASP A 174 11.00 -8.54 -17.33
C ASP A 174 10.55 -9.77 -16.53
N ARG A 175 10.02 -10.80 -17.19
CA ARG A 175 9.48 -12.02 -16.58
C ARG A 175 8.46 -11.73 -15.47
N ALA A 176 7.55 -10.80 -15.72
CA ALA A 176 6.50 -10.35 -14.80
C ALA A 176 7.01 -9.75 -13.48
N ASN A 177 8.24 -9.23 -13.43
CA ASN A 177 8.76 -8.51 -12.25
C ASN A 177 8.54 -7.00 -12.30
N THR A 178 7.96 -6.48 -13.39
CA THR A 178 7.74 -5.04 -13.54
C THR A 178 6.70 -4.54 -12.57
N SER A 179 7.02 -3.48 -11.83
CA SER A 179 6.06 -2.73 -11.04
C SER A 179 5.54 -1.52 -11.82
N CYS A 180 4.30 -1.13 -11.56
CA CYS A 180 3.66 0.01 -12.19
C CYS A 180 2.97 0.92 -11.16
N ILE A 181 2.68 2.13 -11.62
CA ILE A 181 1.89 3.14 -10.93
C ILE A 181 0.63 3.41 -11.76
N LEU A 182 -0.52 3.46 -11.09
CA LEU A 182 -1.84 3.45 -11.72
C LEU A 182 -2.63 4.70 -11.31
N SER A 183 -3.06 5.48 -12.29
CA SER A 183 -3.87 6.69 -12.08
C SER A 183 -5.35 6.34 -11.89
N ILE A 184 -5.71 5.86 -10.70
CA ILE A 184 -7.02 5.23 -10.46
C ILE A 184 -7.86 5.90 -9.36
N MET A 185 -7.36 6.92 -8.66
CA MET A 185 -8.08 7.59 -7.58
C MET A 185 -8.31 9.07 -7.89
N ASP A 186 -9.31 9.64 -7.23
CA ASP A 186 -9.58 11.08 -7.24
C ASP A 186 -8.94 11.77 -6.02
N GLU A 187 -8.42 12.98 -6.20
CA GLU A 187 -7.76 13.73 -5.12
C GLU A 187 -8.78 14.22 -4.07
N GLY A 188 -10.03 14.51 -4.46
CA GLY A 188 -11.11 14.85 -3.52
C GLY A 188 -11.44 13.69 -2.58
N ASP A 189 -11.50 12.47 -3.11
CA ASP A 189 -11.67 11.25 -2.30
C ASP A 189 -10.48 11.00 -1.36
N VAL A 190 -9.24 11.26 -1.81
CA VAL A 190 -8.05 11.20 -0.93
C VAL A 190 -8.19 12.21 0.21
N ARG A 191 -8.52 13.48 -0.08
CA ARG A 191 -8.73 14.50 0.96
C ARG A 191 -9.81 14.10 1.96
N ALA A 192 -10.94 13.57 1.49
CA ALA A 192 -12.03 13.14 2.35
C ALA A 192 -11.59 12.05 3.35
N ALA A 193 -10.86 11.04 2.88
CA ALA A 193 -10.33 10.00 3.74
C ALA A 193 -9.21 10.50 4.67
N LEU A 194 -8.30 11.36 4.18
CA LEU A 194 -7.27 11.97 5.02
C LEU A 194 -7.86 12.81 6.16
N ALA A 195 -8.97 13.52 5.94
CA ALA A 195 -9.64 14.31 6.97
C ALA A 195 -10.39 13.46 8.01
N HIS A 196 -10.77 12.23 7.68
CA HIS A 196 -11.73 11.46 8.48
C HIS A 196 -11.10 10.82 9.75
N PRO A 197 -11.70 10.95 10.95
CA PRO A 197 -11.08 10.53 12.22
C PRO A 197 -10.86 9.01 12.37
N LEU A 198 -11.59 8.19 11.59
CA LEU A 198 -11.47 6.72 11.58
C LEU A 198 -10.44 6.16 10.58
N VAL A 199 -9.75 7.04 9.84
CA VAL A 199 -8.73 6.64 8.86
C VAL A 199 -7.36 6.98 9.43
N ALA A 200 -6.49 6.00 9.62
CA ALA A 200 -5.08 6.22 9.96
C ALA A 200 -4.24 6.43 8.69
N PHE A 201 -2.95 6.71 8.84
CA PHE A 201 -2.04 6.84 7.71
C PHE A 201 -1.20 5.59 7.49
N CYS A 202 -0.91 5.29 6.22
CA CYS A 202 0.06 4.28 5.82
C CYS A 202 0.90 4.81 4.65
N THR A 203 1.99 4.12 4.35
CA THR A 203 2.78 4.38 3.13
C THR A 203 2.41 3.42 2.00
N ASP A 204 1.92 2.22 2.33
CA ASP A 204 1.66 1.13 1.37
C ASP A 204 2.85 0.87 0.43
N SER A 205 4.07 0.94 0.95
CA SER A 205 5.28 0.77 0.15
C SER A 205 6.31 -0.07 0.90
N PRO A 206 7.01 -0.98 0.22
CA PRO A 206 8.18 -1.63 0.80
C PRO A 206 9.25 -0.58 1.11
N ALA A 207 10.01 -0.80 2.18
CA ALA A 207 11.17 0.03 2.48
C ALA A 207 12.21 -0.10 1.36
N LYS A 208 12.71 1.04 0.87
CA LYS A 208 13.82 1.13 -0.08
C LYS A 208 15.00 1.86 0.58
N ALA A 209 16.15 1.78 -0.06
CA ALA A 209 17.38 2.44 0.40
C ALA A 209 17.99 3.25 -0.74
N THR A 210 18.87 4.20 -0.39
CA THR A 210 19.68 4.94 -1.39
C THR A 210 20.99 4.22 -1.73
N ASP A 211 21.30 3.14 -1.00
CA ASP A 211 22.47 2.29 -1.18
C ASP A 211 22.11 0.80 -1.31
N GLY A 212 23.11 -0.02 -1.69
CA GLY A 212 22.99 -1.47 -1.78
C GLY A 212 22.11 -1.98 -2.92
N ILE A 213 21.54 -3.17 -2.75
CA ILE A 213 20.68 -3.79 -3.77
C ILE A 213 19.31 -3.10 -3.87
N LEU A 214 18.80 -2.56 -2.75
CA LEU A 214 17.49 -1.92 -2.67
C LEU A 214 17.45 -0.52 -3.29
N SER A 215 18.60 0.06 -3.66
CA SER A 215 18.67 1.34 -4.37
C SER A 215 18.57 1.22 -5.90
N ARG A 216 18.60 -0.01 -6.43
CA ARG A 216 18.59 -0.30 -7.87
C ARG A 216 17.20 -0.33 -8.49
N GLU A 217 16.17 -0.23 -7.65
CA GLU A 217 14.76 -0.33 -8.04
C GLU A 217 14.04 0.98 -7.72
N GLY A 218 13.22 1.43 -8.66
CA GLY A 218 12.26 2.50 -8.42
C GLY A 218 11.21 2.10 -7.36
N SER A 219 10.44 3.08 -6.91
CA SER A 219 9.33 2.90 -5.96
C SER A 219 8.20 3.86 -6.29
N HIS A 220 7.05 3.70 -5.66
CA HIS A 220 6.08 4.79 -5.62
C HIS A 220 6.59 5.86 -4.63
N PRO A 221 6.48 7.18 -4.93
CA PRO A 221 6.96 8.25 -4.05
C PRO A 221 6.37 8.22 -2.62
N ARG A 222 5.29 7.45 -2.41
CA ARG A 222 4.65 7.24 -1.10
C ARG A 222 5.56 6.53 -0.11
N GLY A 223 6.54 5.73 -0.58
CA GLY A 223 7.55 5.12 0.28
C GLY A 223 8.52 6.12 0.92
N TRP A 224 8.64 7.32 0.35
CA TRP A 224 9.65 8.30 0.72
C TRP A 224 9.05 9.63 1.21
N GLY A 225 7.84 9.95 0.77
CA GLY A 225 7.20 11.24 0.95
C GLY A 225 5.93 11.27 1.79
N SER A 226 5.31 10.13 2.14
CA SER A 226 3.93 10.15 2.68
C SER A 226 3.76 11.05 3.91
N ALA A 227 4.55 10.86 4.98
CA ALA A 227 4.39 11.67 6.19
C ALA A 227 4.71 13.17 5.95
N PRO A 228 5.81 13.54 5.28
CA PRO A 228 6.08 14.93 4.93
C PRO A 228 5.07 15.57 3.98
N ARG A 229 4.50 14.80 3.05
CA ARG A 229 3.39 15.24 2.19
C ARG A 229 2.15 15.57 3.01
N ILE A 230 1.80 14.71 3.97
CA ILE A 230 0.68 14.97 4.90
C ILE A 230 0.94 16.24 5.70
N LEU A 231 2.12 16.37 6.32
CA LEU A 231 2.43 17.49 7.21
C LEU A 231 2.61 18.82 6.47
N GLY A 232 3.23 18.80 5.28
CA GLY A 232 3.44 19.99 4.46
C GLY A 232 2.20 20.28 3.61
N HIS A 233 1.98 19.48 2.57
CA HIS A 233 0.94 19.76 1.60
C HIS A 233 -0.48 19.73 2.20
N TYR A 234 -0.86 18.66 2.91
CA TYR A 234 -2.25 18.53 3.37
C TYR A 234 -2.58 19.29 4.66
N VAL A 235 -1.63 19.42 5.60
CA VAL A 235 -1.85 20.14 6.87
C VAL A 235 -1.53 21.62 6.75
N ARG A 236 -0.30 21.98 6.31
CA ARG A 236 0.13 23.39 6.26
C ARG A 236 -0.50 24.13 5.08
N ASP A 237 -0.40 23.57 3.87
CA ASP A 237 -0.74 24.29 2.65
C ASP A 237 -2.25 24.24 2.36
N GLU A 238 -2.85 23.06 2.35
CA GLU A 238 -4.28 22.87 2.02
C GLU A 238 -5.23 22.89 3.23
N LYS A 239 -4.70 22.73 4.45
CA LYS A 239 -5.49 22.74 5.70
C LYS A 239 -6.62 21.71 5.73
N VAL A 240 -6.41 20.55 5.11
CA VAL A 240 -7.37 19.43 5.07
C VAL A 240 -7.66 18.88 6.48
N LEU A 241 -6.66 18.92 7.36
CA LEU A 241 -6.78 18.53 8.75
C LEU A 241 -5.80 19.33 9.62
N ARG A 242 -6.07 19.35 10.92
CA ARG A 242 -5.19 19.98 11.90
C ARG A 242 -3.92 19.16 12.11
N LEU A 243 -2.83 19.84 12.48
CA LEU A 243 -1.54 19.20 12.75
C LEU A 243 -1.63 18.13 13.85
N GLU A 244 -2.34 18.40 14.94
CA GLU A 244 -2.44 17.46 16.06
C GLU A 244 -3.17 16.18 15.68
N GLU A 245 -4.20 16.31 14.83
CA GLU A 245 -4.94 15.17 14.29
C GLU A 245 -4.09 14.37 13.30
N ALA A 246 -3.32 15.06 12.45
CA ALA A 246 -2.36 14.38 11.57
C ALA A 246 -1.34 13.57 12.38
N ILE A 247 -0.75 14.15 13.42
CA ILE A 247 0.18 13.45 14.32
C ILE A 247 -0.50 12.25 14.97
N ARG A 248 -1.71 12.40 15.52
CA ARG A 248 -2.49 11.28 16.09
C ARG A 248 -2.65 10.13 15.11
N LYS A 249 -3.00 10.43 13.85
CA LYS A 249 -3.25 9.47 12.76
C LYS A 249 -2.00 8.74 12.23
N MET A 250 -0.79 9.22 12.53
CA MET A 250 0.49 8.52 12.26
C MET A 250 1.25 8.05 13.52
N THR A 251 0.69 8.23 14.72
CA THR A 251 1.35 7.84 15.98
C THR A 251 0.44 7.00 16.88
N SER A 252 -0.37 7.62 17.72
CA SER A 252 -1.17 6.95 18.74
C SER A 252 -2.29 6.10 18.16
N PHE A 253 -2.88 6.50 17.03
CA PHE A 253 -3.90 5.71 16.36
C PHE A 253 -3.33 4.37 15.83
N PRO A 254 -2.31 4.34 14.94
CA PRO A 254 -1.74 3.06 14.50
C PRO A 254 -1.13 2.24 15.65
N ALA A 255 -0.53 2.87 16.67
CA ALA A 255 -0.05 2.16 17.85
C ALA A 255 -1.18 1.45 18.60
N ALA A 256 -2.30 2.14 18.84
CA ALA A 256 -3.49 1.54 19.45
C ALA A 256 -4.05 0.42 18.57
N SER A 257 -4.22 0.65 17.27
CA SER A 257 -4.78 -0.33 16.32
C SER A 257 -3.97 -1.62 16.27
N ALA A 258 -2.63 -1.53 16.32
CA ALA A 258 -1.73 -2.69 16.32
C ALA A 258 -1.44 -3.28 17.72
N GLY A 259 -2.03 -2.73 18.80
CA GLY A 259 -1.80 -3.21 20.16
C GLY A 259 -0.38 -2.97 20.67
N LEU A 260 0.25 -1.88 20.23
CA LEU A 260 1.61 -1.51 20.62
C LEU A 260 1.58 -0.69 21.91
N GLU A 261 1.86 -1.35 23.03
CA GLU A 261 1.93 -0.69 24.34
C GLU A 261 3.14 0.26 24.46
N ALA A 262 2.96 1.33 25.24
CA ALA A 262 4.00 2.31 25.57
C ALA A 262 4.67 2.98 24.35
N ARG A 263 4.00 3.05 23.20
CA ARG A 263 4.44 3.74 21.96
C ARG A 263 3.35 4.63 21.39
N GLY A 264 3.72 5.51 20.46
CA GLY A 264 2.80 6.40 19.74
C GLY A 264 2.34 7.63 20.53
N LEU A 265 2.82 7.82 21.76
CA LEU A 265 2.55 9.00 22.60
C LEU A 265 3.84 9.49 23.26
N LEU A 266 4.00 10.81 23.37
CA LEU A 266 5.04 11.42 24.18
C LEU A 266 4.57 11.51 25.64
N LYS A 267 4.95 10.50 26.44
CA LYS A 267 4.55 10.38 27.85
C LYS A 267 5.70 9.76 28.66
N ALA A 268 5.86 10.20 29.91
CA ALA A 268 6.82 9.58 30.81
C ALA A 268 6.58 8.06 30.93
N GLY A 269 7.65 7.27 30.85
CA GLY A 269 7.60 5.81 30.85
C GLY A 269 7.35 5.15 29.48
N PHE A 270 7.11 5.93 28.41
CA PHE A 270 6.97 5.40 27.05
C PHE A 270 8.34 5.27 26.37
N PHE A 271 8.42 4.44 25.32
CA PHE A 271 9.62 4.37 24.49
C PHE A 271 9.88 5.71 23.81
N ALA A 272 11.14 6.13 23.78
CA ALA A 272 11.58 7.34 23.12
C ALA A 272 11.71 7.15 21.59
N ASP A 273 10.56 6.89 20.94
CA ASP A 273 10.42 7.00 19.48
C ASP A 273 9.91 8.40 19.16
N ILE A 274 10.82 9.28 18.71
CA ILE A 274 10.57 10.72 18.63
C ILE A 274 11.05 11.22 17.27
N THR A 275 10.20 11.98 16.60
CA THR A 275 10.55 12.72 15.38
C THR A 275 10.46 14.20 15.66
N VAL A 276 11.51 14.94 15.33
CA VAL A 276 11.55 16.40 15.39
C VAL A 276 11.65 16.93 13.97
N PHE A 277 10.68 17.75 13.58
CA PHE A 277 10.57 18.35 12.26
C PHE A 277 10.19 19.82 12.39
N ASP A 278 10.50 20.60 11.37
CA ASP A 278 10.07 22.00 11.27
C ASP A 278 8.72 22.06 10.50
N PRO A 279 7.62 22.46 11.15
CA PRO A 279 6.32 22.53 10.49
C PRO A 279 6.27 23.56 9.34
N ALA A 280 7.14 24.57 9.34
CA ALA A 280 7.18 25.57 8.27
C ALA A 280 7.82 25.03 6.98
N THR A 281 8.76 24.08 7.09
CA THR A 281 9.60 23.66 5.96
C THR A 281 9.45 22.19 5.56
N VAL A 282 8.81 21.35 6.39
CA VAL A 282 8.59 19.93 6.09
C VAL A 282 7.85 19.75 4.77
N ARG A 283 8.42 18.93 3.87
CA ARG A 283 7.82 18.59 2.56
C ARG A 283 8.38 17.32 1.97
N ASP A 284 7.57 16.63 1.17
CA ASP A 284 8.02 15.57 0.27
C ASP A 284 8.75 16.16 -0.94
N VAL A 285 9.78 15.46 -1.41
CA VAL A 285 10.53 15.82 -2.64
C VAL A 285 10.57 14.68 -3.65
N ALA A 286 10.09 13.49 -3.25
CA ALA A 286 9.95 12.33 -4.11
C ALA A 286 8.82 12.55 -5.11
N THR A 287 9.10 12.38 -6.40
CA THR A 287 8.08 12.44 -7.47
C THR A 287 7.86 11.06 -8.08
N PHE A 288 6.93 10.94 -9.01
CA PHE A 288 6.70 9.69 -9.73
C PHE A 288 7.91 9.30 -10.62
N GLU A 289 8.58 10.30 -11.20
CA GLU A 289 9.75 10.16 -12.08
C GLU A 289 11.06 10.03 -11.28
N SER A 290 11.08 10.49 -10.03
CA SER A 290 12.25 10.43 -9.14
C SER A 290 11.81 10.10 -7.70
N PRO A 291 11.37 8.85 -7.47
CA PRO A 291 10.71 8.47 -6.22
C PRO A 291 11.65 8.26 -5.04
N ASN A 292 12.91 7.90 -5.29
CA ASN A 292 13.85 7.48 -4.25
C ASN A 292 14.62 8.66 -3.63
N ARG A 293 13.89 9.69 -3.17
CA ARG A 293 14.48 10.89 -2.56
C ARG A 293 13.96 11.14 -1.15
N TYR A 294 14.87 11.32 -0.20
CA TYR A 294 14.53 11.67 1.17
C TYR A 294 13.83 13.03 1.24
N SER A 295 12.76 13.08 2.01
CA SER A 295 12.03 14.30 2.30
C SER A 295 12.85 15.31 3.11
N GLU A 296 12.42 16.57 3.09
CA GLU A 296 13.10 17.66 3.79
C GLU A 296 12.32 18.12 5.05
N GLY A 297 13.01 18.83 5.94
CA GLY A 297 12.43 19.42 7.15
C GLY A 297 12.33 18.47 8.36
N ILE A 298 12.77 17.22 8.25
CA ILE A 298 12.94 16.30 9.38
C ILE A 298 14.38 16.40 9.89
N ARG A 299 14.57 16.83 11.15
CA ARG A 299 15.89 17.16 11.70
C ARG A 299 16.44 16.06 12.60
N TRP A 300 15.59 15.46 13.44
CA TRP A 300 16.00 14.36 14.31
C TRP A 300 14.95 13.27 14.33
N VAL A 301 15.42 12.02 14.34
CA VAL A 301 14.58 10.84 14.57
C VAL A 301 15.32 9.97 15.58
N ALA A 302 14.67 9.71 16.71
CA ALA A 302 15.10 8.75 17.71
C ALA A 302 14.21 7.50 17.63
N VAL A 303 14.83 6.33 17.73
CA VAL A 303 14.15 5.05 17.88
C VAL A 303 14.69 4.41 19.15
N ASN A 304 13.80 4.08 20.11
CA ASN A 304 14.19 3.60 21.44
C ASN A 304 15.24 4.50 22.13
N GLY A 305 15.13 5.82 21.97
CA GLY A 305 16.03 6.82 22.58
C GLY A 305 17.37 7.00 21.88
N VAL A 306 17.61 6.31 20.77
CA VAL A 306 18.85 6.40 20.00
C VAL A 306 18.60 7.13 18.69
N LEU A 307 19.36 8.20 18.43
CA LEU A 307 19.27 8.97 17.18
C LEU A 307 19.67 8.11 15.98
N VAL A 308 18.72 7.91 15.07
CA VAL A 308 18.88 7.25 13.76
C VAL A 308 18.94 8.28 12.62
N LEU A 309 18.40 9.47 12.85
CA LEU A 309 18.63 10.66 12.05
C LEU A 309 19.09 11.77 13.01
N ASP A 310 20.26 12.34 12.76
CA ASP A 310 20.86 13.39 13.59
C ASP A 310 21.23 14.60 12.74
N GLY A 311 20.59 15.74 13.01
CA GLY A 311 20.80 16.98 12.23
C GLY A 311 20.49 16.82 10.74
N GLY A 312 19.51 15.96 10.39
CA GLY A 312 19.17 15.63 8.99
C GLY A 312 20.08 14.58 8.33
N GLN A 313 21.05 14.01 9.05
CA GLN A 313 21.96 12.98 8.54
C GLN A 313 21.60 11.61 9.10
N LEU A 314 21.51 10.60 8.24
CA LEU A 314 21.27 9.21 8.67
C LEU A 314 22.49 8.67 9.42
N THR A 315 22.24 7.97 10.52
CA THR A 315 23.29 7.28 11.28
C THR A 315 23.31 5.79 10.94
N ALA A 316 24.41 5.10 11.27
CA ALA A 316 24.51 3.65 11.11
C ALA A 316 23.74 2.85 12.20
N LYS A 317 23.14 3.53 13.19
CA LYS A 317 22.53 2.88 14.36
C LYS A 317 21.19 2.25 13.98
N ARG A 318 20.97 0.99 14.40
CA ARG A 318 19.75 0.22 14.14
C ARG A 318 19.12 -0.27 15.47
N PRO A 319 18.66 0.65 16.34
CA PRO A 319 18.15 0.32 17.68
C PRO A 319 16.74 -0.31 17.65
N GLY A 320 16.17 -0.56 16.46
CA GLY A 320 14.86 -1.16 16.28
C GLY A 320 14.75 -2.53 16.92
N ARG A 321 13.54 -2.90 17.34
CA ARG A 321 13.24 -4.17 17.99
C ARG A 321 12.03 -4.79 17.33
N ALA A 322 12.00 -6.12 17.26
CA ALA A 322 10.79 -6.82 16.91
C ALA A 322 9.71 -6.51 17.95
N LEU A 323 8.59 -5.93 17.50
CA LEU A 323 7.43 -5.65 18.33
C LEU A 323 6.58 -6.90 18.43
N ARG A 324 6.15 -7.22 19.64
CA ARG A 324 5.37 -8.41 19.94
C ARG A 324 4.04 -7.96 20.52
N GLY A 325 2.97 -8.14 19.74
CA GLY A 325 1.62 -7.80 20.17
C GLY A 325 1.01 -8.86 21.11
N PRO A 326 -0.27 -8.69 21.49
CA PRO A 326 -0.96 -9.59 22.44
C PRO A 326 -0.98 -11.06 22.01
N GLY A 327 -0.88 -11.32 20.70
CA GLY A 327 -0.82 -12.69 20.16
C GLY A 327 0.50 -13.41 20.40
N TYR A 328 1.52 -12.72 20.91
CA TYR A 328 2.78 -13.35 21.24
C TYR A 328 2.72 -14.07 22.59
N ALA A 329 2.41 -15.37 22.54
CA ALA A 329 2.69 -16.26 23.67
C ALA A 329 4.22 -16.48 23.76
N ARG A 330 4.87 -16.05 24.84
CA ARG A 330 6.18 -16.61 25.20
C ARG A 330 5.97 -18.12 25.30
N ARG A 331 6.75 -18.94 24.59
CA ARG A 331 6.94 -20.36 24.94
C ARG A 331 7.59 -20.44 26.33
N ALA A 332 6.83 -20.17 27.38
CA ALA A 332 7.27 -20.19 28.76
C ALA A 332 6.07 -20.57 29.64
N SER A 333 5.62 -21.81 29.48
CA SER A 333 4.84 -22.57 30.49
C SER A 333 4.52 -24.01 30.06
N LEU A 334 4.68 -24.37 28.78
CA LEU A 334 4.70 -25.78 28.41
C LEU A 334 6.11 -26.32 28.67
N GLY A 335 6.23 -27.16 29.71
CA GLY A 335 7.38 -28.04 29.89
C GLY A 335 7.63 -28.89 28.64
N PRO A 336 8.71 -29.70 28.61
CA PRO A 336 8.99 -30.56 27.46
C PRO A 336 7.71 -31.36 27.12
N PRO A 337 7.40 -31.54 25.82
CA PRO A 337 6.23 -32.31 25.44
C PRO A 337 6.31 -33.66 26.14
N SER A 338 5.32 -33.98 26.98
CA SER A 338 5.17 -35.34 27.47
C SER A 338 5.03 -36.22 26.24
N SER A 339 5.80 -37.31 26.20
CA SER A 339 5.92 -38.25 25.10
C SER A 339 4.65 -39.10 24.88
N ALA A 340 3.46 -38.52 24.99
CA ALA A 340 2.19 -39.24 25.02
C ALA A 340 1.24 -38.95 23.84
N PHE A 341 1.63 -38.18 22.83
CA PHE A 341 0.78 -37.95 21.64
C PHE A 341 1.53 -38.17 20.32
N ALA A 342 2.25 -39.28 20.23
CA ALA A 342 2.80 -39.79 18.98
C ALA A 342 2.44 -41.28 18.82
N LEU A 343 1.16 -41.65 18.93
CA LEU A 343 0.67 -42.94 18.42
C LEU A 343 -0.88 -43.01 18.37
N ALA A 344 -1.53 -42.32 17.43
CA ALA A 344 -2.89 -42.65 17.01
C ALA A 344 -3.29 -41.87 15.75
N ARG A 345 -2.85 -42.33 14.58
CA ARG A 345 -3.56 -42.31 13.28
C ARG A 345 -2.62 -42.79 12.18
N LEU A 346 -2.21 -44.04 12.33
CA LEU A 346 -1.94 -44.97 11.23
C LEU A 346 -2.80 -46.18 11.58
N LEU A 347 -3.68 -46.59 10.66
CA LEU A 347 -4.73 -47.62 10.76
C LEU A 347 -6.13 -47.12 11.19
N GLN A 348 -6.86 -46.57 10.22
CA GLN A 348 -8.17 -47.08 9.79
C GLN A 348 -8.52 -46.49 8.42
#